data_AF-A0A1I2KQE9-F1
#
_entry.id   AF-A0A1I2KQE9-F1
#
_cell.length_a   1.000
_cell.length_b   1.000
_cell.length_c   1.000
_cell.angle_alpha   90.00
_cell.angle_beta   90.00
_cell.angle_gamma   90.00
#
_symmetry.space_group_name_H-M   'P 1'
#
loop_
_entity.id
_entity.type
_entity.pdbx_description
1 polymer ?
#
loop_
_entity_poly.entity_id
_entity_poly.type
_entity_poly.pdbx_seq_one_letter_code
_entity_poly.pdbx_strand_id
1 'polypeptide(L)'
;MSLELDRRLAETGTRFRIFPQPRFLQKADGSGPLFPEPEQVTISVEPGAMQAGPGDDRMFVVDAIGKLPYNRFFRPPFRGEARPPVAAGDDGHFDHLDPASREFSAATMYATVRRVLDIWEDYFGRTIQWHFESDFSRLEMIPLIEWDNAQSGYGFLEFGFGRKPNGTIDHDRPYCENFDVLAHELGHSIIFAEVGVPASPRDEGIDYGGMHESAGDLVAIVASLHFHSVVDLLLDSTKGNLLTINGLDRVGELSDSREIRVAFNSRRMSDVGEEPHDRSLPLTGAIFDTMVEVFQQELVARKLISEDLRTRSTNLPGTSQDLDEIQAEFTAAYTGNEAAFKDALLRARDYLGRLLAVTWSNLSPDFLTYHGILRALLQADREITGGENVPIIRACFAWREIAPVPTSLLLRQHTITACGFTAGKGPTFAESGAPVDPQIPAPRVNGVTTAARL
;
A
#
# COMPACT_ATOMS: atom_id res chain seq x y z
N MET A 1 -10.91 3.73 11.62
CA MET A 1 -10.75 2.91 10.40
C MET A 1 -9.68 1.86 10.69
N SER A 2 -8.41 1.93 10.31
CA SER A 2 -7.56 0.72 10.29
C SER A 2 -6.77 0.38 11.56
N LEU A 3 -6.73 1.23 12.59
CA LEU A 3 -6.35 0.83 13.96
C LEU A 3 -7.53 0.25 14.78
N GLU A 4 -8.76 0.54 14.37
CA GLU A 4 -9.96 0.11 15.09
C GLU A 4 -10.62 -1.11 14.46
N LEU A 5 -10.19 -1.50 13.25
CA LEU A 5 -10.76 -2.61 12.51
C LEU A 5 -10.78 -3.87 13.36
N ASP A 6 -9.63 -4.30 13.89
CA ASP A 6 -9.55 -5.50 14.71
C ASP A 6 -10.43 -5.46 15.94
N ARG A 7 -10.49 -4.31 16.61
CA ARG A 7 -11.36 -4.12 17.77
C ARG A 7 -12.83 -4.30 17.40
N ARG A 8 -13.26 -3.77 16.25
CA ARG A 8 -14.65 -3.92 15.77
C ARG A 8 -14.95 -5.35 15.36
N LEU A 9 -14.03 -6.00 14.64
CA LEU A 9 -14.25 -7.36 14.13
C LEU A 9 -14.22 -8.41 15.24
N ALA A 10 -13.43 -8.20 16.30
CA ALA A 10 -13.32 -9.14 17.43
C ALA A 10 -14.66 -9.42 18.14
N GLU A 11 -15.65 -8.52 18.03
CA GLU A 11 -16.94 -8.66 18.73
C GLU A 11 -17.94 -9.56 17.97
N THR A 12 -17.86 -9.64 16.65
CA THR A 12 -18.92 -10.25 15.84
C THR A 12 -18.38 -11.17 14.72
N GLY A 13 -17.11 -11.02 14.34
CA GLY A 13 -16.53 -11.71 13.20
C GLY A 13 -16.15 -13.17 13.44
N THR A 14 -15.77 -13.85 12.35
CA THR A 14 -15.32 -15.25 12.37
C THR A 14 -13.81 -15.34 12.56
N ARG A 15 -13.38 -16.14 13.53
CA ARG A 15 -11.97 -16.44 13.81
C ARG A 15 -11.39 -17.52 12.89
N PHE A 16 -10.17 -17.27 12.44
CA PHE A 16 -9.30 -18.17 11.68
C PHE A 16 -7.89 -18.11 12.27
N ARG A 17 -7.02 -19.03 11.86
CA ARG A 17 -5.58 -18.95 12.09
C ARG A 17 -4.87 -18.87 10.74
N ILE A 18 -3.96 -17.92 10.56
CA ILE A 18 -3.14 -17.77 9.34
C ILE A 18 -1.70 -17.40 9.70
N PHE A 19 -0.74 -17.77 8.86
CA PHE A 19 0.64 -17.31 9.04
C PHE A 19 0.79 -15.89 8.50
N PRO A 20 1.39 -14.94 9.25
CA PRO A 20 1.58 -13.57 8.79
C PRO A 20 2.63 -13.44 7.68
N GLN A 21 3.49 -14.46 7.55
CA GLN A 21 4.56 -14.59 6.57
C GLN A 21 4.76 -16.08 6.25
N PRO A 22 5.42 -16.45 5.14
CA PRO A 22 5.60 -17.85 4.77
C PRO A 22 6.24 -18.70 5.87
N ARG A 23 5.65 -19.85 6.16
CA ARG A 23 6.09 -20.76 7.25
C ARG A 23 7.52 -21.30 7.11
N PHE A 24 8.06 -21.27 5.89
CA PHE A 24 9.41 -21.72 5.59
C PHE A 24 10.48 -20.67 5.87
N LEU A 25 10.11 -19.40 6.12
CA LEU A 25 11.06 -18.36 6.49
C LEU A 25 11.79 -18.75 7.77
N GLN A 26 13.12 -18.65 7.74
CA GLN A 26 13.98 -18.92 8.89
C GLN A 26 14.50 -17.60 9.47
N LYS A 27 14.78 -17.59 10.77
CA LYS A 27 15.53 -16.50 11.38
C LYS A 27 16.94 -16.46 10.81
N ALA A 28 17.51 -15.25 10.69
CA ALA A 28 18.85 -15.04 10.15
C ALA A 28 19.95 -15.80 10.93
N ASP A 29 19.73 -16.06 12.22
CA ASP A 29 20.66 -16.83 13.08
C ASP A 29 20.49 -18.35 12.97
N GLY A 30 19.56 -18.84 12.15
CA GLY A 30 19.27 -20.26 11.95
C GLY A 30 18.61 -20.93 13.16
N SER A 31 18.14 -20.17 14.17
CA SER A 31 17.55 -20.72 15.39
C SER A 31 16.17 -21.35 15.21
N GLY A 32 15.58 -21.24 14.01
CA GLY A 32 14.30 -21.84 13.66
C GLY A 32 13.45 -20.94 12.76
N PRO A 33 12.16 -21.27 12.58
CA PRO A 33 11.25 -20.50 11.75
C PRO A 33 11.05 -19.08 12.31
N LEU A 34 10.86 -18.12 11.39
CA LEU A 34 10.62 -16.72 11.74
C LEU A 34 9.28 -16.55 12.46
N PHE A 35 8.23 -17.22 11.94
CA PHE A 35 6.90 -17.30 12.53
C PHE A 35 6.52 -18.78 12.72
N PRO A 36 6.78 -19.36 13.92
CA PRO A 36 6.61 -20.79 14.16
C PRO A 36 5.15 -21.24 14.16
N GLU A 37 4.23 -20.36 14.56
CA GLU A 37 2.81 -20.65 14.75
C GLU A 37 1.96 -19.66 13.96
N PRO A 38 0.79 -20.07 13.44
CA PRO A 38 -0.14 -19.15 12.81
C PRO A 38 -0.81 -18.28 13.87
N GLU A 39 -1.15 -17.06 13.47
CA GLU A 39 -1.83 -16.08 14.31
C GLU A 39 -3.33 -16.10 14.10
N GLN A 40 -4.07 -15.86 15.17
CA GLN A 40 -5.51 -15.74 15.08
C GLN A 40 -5.87 -14.41 14.40
N VAL A 41 -6.70 -14.48 13.37
CA VAL A 41 -7.31 -13.30 12.73
C VAL A 41 -8.82 -13.40 12.78
N THR A 42 -9.48 -12.25 12.74
CA THR A 42 -10.94 -12.17 12.68
C THR A 42 -11.36 -11.43 11.42
N ILE A 43 -12.28 -12.02 10.67
CA ILE A 43 -12.87 -11.43 9.46
C ILE A 43 -14.27 -10.89 9.74
N SER A 44 -14.76 -10.00 8.88
CA SER A 44 -16.04 -9.30 9.07
C SER A 44 -17.30 -10.16 8.89
N VAL A 45 -17.16 -11.39 8.40
CA VAL A 45 -18.30 -12.31 8.23
C VAL A 45 -18.64 -12.93 9.58
N GLU A 46 -19.92 -12.83 9.97
CA GLU A 46 -20.44 -13.46 11.18
C GLU A 46 -20.38 -15.00 11.08
N PRO A 47 -20.12 -15.74 12.18
CA PRO A 47 -20.02 -17.19 12.17
C PRO A 47 -21.25 -17.89 11.56
N GLY A 48 -22.45 -17.36 11.80
CA GLY A 48 -23.70 -17.92 11.26
C GLY A 48 -23.92 -17.68 9.76
N ALA A 49 -23.15 -16.77 9.14
CA ALA A 49 -23.22 -16.47 7.71
C ALA A 49 -22.18 -17.25 6.89
N MET A 50 -21.21 -17.89 7.55
CA MET A 50 -20.17 -18.69 6.93
C MET A 50 -20.75 -19.96 6.26
N GLN A 51 -20.23 -20.28 5.08
CA GLN A 51 -20.51 -21.51 4.33
C GLN A 51 -19.28 -22.42 4.36
N ALA A 52 -19.49 -23.74 4.21
CA ALA A 52 -18.41 -24.72 4.14
C ALA A 52 -17.57 -24.56 2.85
N GLY A 53 -16.28 -24.92 2.93
CA GLY A 53 -15.30 -24.70 1.86
C GLY A 53 -15.02 -23.21 1.75
N PRO A 54 -14.37 -22.62 2.78
CA PRO A 54 -14.95 -21.50 3.51
C PRO A 54 -15.40 -20.40 2.55
N GLY A 55 -16.61 -19.91 2.75
CA GLY A 55 -17.25 -19.00 1.81
C GLY A 55 -18.31 -18.13 2.43
N ASP A 56 -18.65 -17.07 1.72
CA ASP A 56 -19.68 -16.11 2.06
C ASP A 56 -20.49 -15.73 0.80
N ASP A 57 -21.17 -14.59 0.84
CA ASP A 57 -21.95 -14.03 -0.27
C ASP A 57 -21.10 -13.39 -1.38
N ARG A 58 -19.77 -13.28 -1.19
CA ARG A 58 -18.84 -12.58 -2.08
C ARG A 58 -17.70 -13.43 -2.60
N MET A 59 -17.30 -14.48 -1.89
CA MET A 59 -16.22 -15.38 -2.28
C MET A 59 -16.39 -16.78 -1.68
N PHE A 60 -15.78 -17.79 -2.28
CA PHE A 60 -15.84 -19.19 -1.80
C PHE A 60 -14.64 -20.01 -2.27
N VAL A 61 -14.23 -21.00 -1.48
CA VAL A 61 -13.11 -21.88 -1.80
C VAL A 61 -13.58 -23.19 -2.43
N VAL A 62 -12.90 -23.60 -3.49
CA VAL A 62 -13.05 -24.92 -4.10
C VAL A 62 -11.69 -25.62 -4.11
N ASP A 63 -11.53 -26.61 -3.23
CA ASP A 63 -10.33 -27.46 -3.20
C ASP A 63 -10.40 -28.51 -4.32
N ALA A 64 -10.05 -28.07 -5.51
CA ALA A 64 -10.15 -28.83 -6.75
C ALA A 64 -9.13 -29.99 -6.82
N ILE A 65 -9.54 -31.11 -7.41
CA ILE A 65 -8.70 -32.30 -7.63
C ILE A 65 -8.31 -32.38 -9.11
N GLY A 66 -7.02 -32.51 -9.39
CA GLY A 66 -6.51 -32.71 -10.75
C GLY A 66 -6.79 -31.54 -11.71
N LYS A 67 -7.06 -30.35 -11.17
CA LYS A 67 -7.34 -29.15 -11.95
C LYS A 67 -6.07 -28.66 -12.66
N LEU A 68 -6.22 -28.17 -13.88
CA LEU A 68 -5.20 -27.37 -14.56
C LEU A 68 -5.53 -25.87 -14.41
N PRO A 69 -4.51 -24.98 -14.41
CA PRO A 69 -4.72 -23.55 -14.29
C PRO A 69 -5.71 -23.02 -15.35
N TYR A 70 -6.54 -22.06 -14.96
CA TYR A 70 -7.39 -21.36 -15.90
C TYR A 70 -6.57 -20.59 -16.93
N ASN A 71 -7.20 -20.39 -18.09
CA ASN A 71 -6.63 -19.67 -19.21
C ASN A 71 -7.75 -19.13 -20.11
N ARG A 72 -7.42 -18.64 -21.30
CA ARG A 72 -8.42 -18.08 -22.22
C ARG A 72 -9.57 -19.03 -22.58
N PHE A 73 -9.37 -20.35 -22.49
CA PHE A 73 -10.33 -21.39 -22.87
C PHE A 73 -11.05 -22.04 -21.69
N PHE A 74 -10.37 -22.21 -20.56
CA PHE A 74 -10.94 -22.76 -19.34
C PHE A 74 -11.11 -21.62 -18.35
N ARG A 75 -12.35 -21.31 -18.00
CA ARG A 75 -12.72 -20.18 -17.12
C ARG A 75 -13.57 -20.69 -15.95
N PRO A 76 -13.69 -19.92 -14.85
CA PRO A 76 -14.61 -20.25 -13.78
C PRO A 76 -16.08 -20.33 -14.26
N PRO A 77 -16.95 -20.98 -13.48
CA PRO A 77 -16.65 -21.70 -12.25
C PRO A 77 -16.09 -23.11 -12.52
N PHE A 78 -15.32 -23.65 -11.58
CA PHE A 78 -14.82 -25.02 -11.64
C PHE A 78 -15.96 -26.01 -11.45
N ARG A 79 -16.06 -26.99 -12.35
CA ARG A 79 -17.11 -28.02 -12.34
C ARG A 79 -16.57 -29.45 -12.27
N GLY A 80 -15.28 -29.60 -11.98
CA GLY A 80 -14.63 -30.89 -11.85
C GLY A 80 -14.77 -31.47 -10.45
N GLU A 81 -13.99 -32.52 -10.18
CA GLU A 81 -13.95 -33.16 -8.87
C GLU A 81 -13.28 -32.24 -7.85
N ALA A 82 -13.87 -32.12 -6.66
CA ALA A 82 -13.35 -31.33 -5.56
C ALA A 82 -13.40 -32.14 -4.25
N ARG A 83 -12.52 -31.82 -3.32
CA ARG A 83 -12.54 -32.40 -1.97
C ARG A 83 -13.78 -31.93 -1.19
N PRO A 84 -14.18 -32.64 -0.13
CA PRO A 84 -15.24 -32.19 0.76
C PRO A 84 -14.97 -30.76 1.24
N PRO A 85 -15.99 -29.88 1.25
CA PRO A 85 -15.83 -28.50 1.70
C PRO A 85 -15.52 -28.47 3.21
N VAL A 86 -14.51 -27.68 3.59
CA VAL A 86 -14.08 -27.52 4.99
C VAL A 86 -15.24 -26.97 5.83
N ALA A 87 -15.62 -27.66 6.90
CA ALA A 87 -16.68 -27.22 7.79
C ALA A 87 -16.13 -26.32 8.91
N ALA A 88 -16.96 -25.41 9.40
CA ALA A 88 -16.68 -24.70 10.64
C ALA A 88 -16.78 -25.65 11.86
N GLY A 89 -16.16 -25.26 12.97
CA GLY A 89 -16.34 -25.93 14.26
C GLY A 89 -17.75 -25.71 14.83
N ASP A 90 -18.05 -26.34 15.96
CA ASP A 90 -19.37 -26.25 16.61
C ASP A 90 -19.79 -24.82 16.99
N ASP A 91 -18.80 -23.92 17.16
CA ASP A 91 -18.99 -22.50 17.46
C ASP A 91 -18.99 -21.60 16.21
N GLY A 92 -18.92 -22.18 15.00
CA GLY A 92 -18.92 -21.47 13.73
C GLY A 92 -17.57 -20.89 13.30
N HIS A 93 -16.48 -21.23 14.00
CA HIS A 93 -15.14 -20.73 13.72
C HIS A 93 -14.21 -21.79 13.08
N PHE A 94 -13.13 -21.34 12.45
CA PHE A 94 -12.17 -22.19 11.72
C PHE A 94 -10.77 -22.18 12.37
N ASP A 95 -10.64 -21.54 13.53
CA ASP A 95 -9.42 -21.51 14.34
C ASP A 95 -9.05 -22.87 14.97
N HIS A 96 -9.92 -23.89 14.86
CA HIS A 96 -9.65 -25.25 15.34
C HIS A 96 -8.78 -26.10 14.38
N LEU A 97 -8.62 -25.70 13.12
CA LEU A 97 -7.97 -26.51 12.08
C LEU A 97 -6.47 -26.75 12.35
N ASP A 98 -5.99 -27.97 12.13
CA ASP A 98 -4.57 -28.32 12.27
C ASP A 98 -3.72 -27.60 11.21
N PRO A 99 -2.70 -26.78 11.58
CA PRO A 99 -1.83 -26.09 10.62
C PRO A 99 -1.07 -26.98 9.63
N ALA A 100 -1.02 -28.30 9.85
CA ALA A 100 -0.44 -29.27 8.92
C ALA A 100 -1.48 -29.91 7.98
N SER A 101 -2.77 -29.62 8.15
CA SER A 101 -3.85 -30.19 7.35
C SER A 101 -4.07 -29.44 6.03
N ARG A 102 -4.66 -30.10 5.05
CA ARG A 102 -5.04 -29.47 3.78
C ARG A 102 -6.23 -28.53 3.94
N GLU A 103 -7.12 -28.86 4.87
CA GLU A 103 -8.25 -28.04 5.28
C GLU A 103 -7.77 -26.67 5.78
N PHE A 104 -6.64 -26.63 6.49
CA PHE A 104 -6.01 -25.38 6.91
C PHE A 104 -5.53 -24.54 5.72
N SER A 105 -4.98 -25.12 4.65
CA SER A 105 -4.59 -24.38 3.44
C SER A 105 -5.81 -23.71 2.78
N ALA A 106 -6.92 -24.45 2.66
CA ALA A 106 -8.17 -23.91 2.11
C ALA A 106 -8.75 -22.79 3.00
N ALA A 107 -8.75 -22.96 4.31
CA ALA A 107 -9.20 -21.93 5.25
C ALA A 107 -8.26 -20.72 5.30
N THR A 108 -6.95 -20.92 5.17
CA THR A 108 -5.93 -19.85 5.14
C THR A 108 -6.11 -18.97 3.92
N MET A 109 -6.35 -19.57 2.75
CA MET A 109 -6.65 -18.83 1.52
C MET A 109 -7.86 -17.92 1.72
N TYR A 110 -8.99 -18.48 2.15
CA TYR A 110 -10.21 -17.70 2.38
C TYR A 110 -10.00 -16.60 3.41
N ALA A 111 -9.45 -16.95 4.58
CA ALA A 111 -9.25 -16.02 5.67
C ALA A 111 -8.36 -14.86 5.27
N THR A 112 -7.26 -15.12 4.56
CA THR A 112 -6.35 -14.08 4.09
C THR A 112 -7.03 -13.15 3.09
N VAL A 113 -7.65 -13.71 2.04
CA VAL A 113 -8.30 -12.91 0.99
C VAL A 113 -9.43 -12.08 1.58
N ARG A 114 -10.30 -12.67 2.41
CA ARG A 114 -11.39 -11.93 3.05
C ARG A 114 -10.86 -10.87 4.02
N ARG A 115 -9.82 -11.19 4.79
CA ARG A 115 -9.20 -10.24 5.74
C ARG A 115 -8.57 -9.04 5.03
N VAL A 116 -7.85 -9.27 3.93
CA VAL A 116 -7.25 -8.19 3.14
C VAL A 116 -8.35 -7.35 2.50
N LEU A 117 -9.45 -7.96 2.03
CA LEU A 117 -10.62 -7.22 1.55
C LEU A 117 -11.24 -6.35 2.66
N ASP A 118 -11.42 -6.88 3.87
CA ASP A 118 -11.94 -6.11 5.02
C ASP A 118 -11.04 -4.90 5.35
N ILE A 119 -9.72 -5.07 5.29
CA ILE A 119 -8.73 -3.99 5.49
C ILE A 119 -8.92 -2.89 4.44
N TRP A 120 -8.99 -3.27 3.17
CA TRP A 120 -9.08 -2.30 2.09
C TRP A 120 -10.44 -1.61 2.04
N GLU A 121 -11.54 -2.32 2.27
CA GLU A 121 -12.87 -1.71 2.37
C GLU A 121 -12.99 -0.71 3.51
N ASP A 122 -12.27 -0.93 4.61
CA ASP A 122 -12.17 0.06 5.68
C ASP A 122 -11.37 1.31 5.26
N TYR A 123 -10.30 1.17 4.47
CA TYR A 123 -9.60 2.33 3.89
C TYR A 123 -10.44 3.08 2.84
N PHE A 124 -11.17 2.36 2.00
CA PHE A 124 -12.11 2.95 1.03
C PHE A 124 -13.36 3.54 1.72
N GLY A 125 -13.67 3.10 2.94
CA GLY A 125 -14.88 3.49 3.68
C GLY A 125 -16.18 2.95 3.09
N ARG A 126 -16.09 1.93 2.22
CA ARG A 126 -17.22 1.30 1.52
C ARG A 126 -16.85 -0.09 1.00
N THR A 127 -17.88 -0.86 0.68
CA THR A 127 -17.73 -2.12 -0.03
C THR A 127 -17.19 -1.90 -1.45
N ILE A 128 -16.21 -2.71 -1.84
CA ILE A 128 -15.66 -2.80 -3.19
C ILE A 128 -16.58 -3.72 -4.02
N GLN A 129 -17.13 -3.22 -5.12
CA GLN A 129 -17.97 -4.05 -6.01
C GLN A 129 -17.09 -4.83 -6.98
N TRP A 130 -17.38 -6.11 -7.18
CA TRP A 130 -16.54 -6.93 -8.06
C TRP A 130 -16.71 -6.52 -9.52
N HIS A 131 -15.60 -6.27 -10.22
CA HIS A 131 -15.60 -5.93 -11.65
C HIS A 131 -16.19 -7.01 -12.56
N PHE A 132 -16.39 -8.23 -12.05
CA PHE A 132 -16.95 -9.38 -12.74
C PHE A 132 -18.38 -9.73 -12.31
N GLU A 133 -19.03 -8.91 -11.49
CA GLU A 133 -20.34 -9.22 -10.89
C GLU A 133 -21.45 -9.48 -11.90
N SER A 134 -21.31 -8.97 -13.14
CA SER A 134 -22.26 -9.24 -14.23
C SER A 134 -22.26 -10.70 -14.68
N ASP A 135 -21.13 -11.41 -14.53
CA ASP A 135 -20.95 -12.78 -15.00
C ASP A 135 -20.84 -13.79 -13.86
N PHE A 136 -20.25 -13.39 -12.72
CA PHE A 136 -20.05 -14.23 -11.56
C PHE A 136 -20.46 -13.49 -10.28
N SER A 137 -21.34 -14.10 -9.49
CA SER A 137 -21.82 -13.49 -8.25
C SER A 137 -20.77 -13.45 -7.14
N ARG A 138 -19.74 -14.30 -7.22
CA ARG A 138 -18.71 -14.47 -6.17
C ARG A 138 -17.35 -14.79 -6.79
N LEU A 139 -16.30 -14.39 -6.09
CA LEU A 139 -14.91 -14.77 -6.39
C LEU A 139 -14.69 -16.26 -6.09
N GLU A 140 -14.31 -17.04 -7.08
CA GLU A 140 -13.92 -18.45 -6.90
C GLU A 140 -12.44 -18.56 -6.50
N MET A 141 -12.14 -19.31 -5.46
CA MET A 141 -10.79 -19.44 -4.91
C MET A 141 -10.31 -20.89 -4.95
N ILE A 142 -9.26 -21.16 -5.72
CA ILE A 142 -8.64 -22.50 -5.81
C ILE A 142 -7.28 -22.48 -5.09
N PRO A 143 -7.14 -23.22 -3.97
CA PRO A 143 -5.95 -23.10 -3.13
C PRO A 143 -4.74 -23.83 -3.72
N LEU A 144 -4.92 -25.00 -4.35
CA LEU A 144 -3.79 -25.88 -4.65
C LEU A 144 -3.93 -26.58 -6.01
N ILE A 145 -3.06 -26.20 -6.94
CA ILE A 145 -2.88 -26.79 -8.26
C ILE A 145 -1.41 -27.26 -8.40
N GLU A 146 -1.16 -28.36 -9.13
CA GLU A 146 0.20 -28.83 -9.45
C GLU A 146 0.90 -27.90 -10.45
N TRP A 147 1.25 -26.69 -10.00
CA TRP A 147 1.76 -25.60 -10.81
C TRP A 147 2.64 -24.67 -9.98
N ASP A 148 3.70 -24.15 -10.58
CA ASP A 148 4.61 -23.19 -9.95
C ASP A 148 4.22 -21.76 -10.31
N ASN A 149 3.05 -21.35 -9.83
CA ASN A 149 2.61 -19.96 -9.86
C ASN A 149 1.39 -19.71 -8.97
N ALA A 150 1.04 -18.43 -8.85
CA ALA A 150 -0.28 -17.96 -8.46
C ALA A 150 -0.85 -17.06 -9.58
N GLN A 151 -2.16 -16.86 -9.60
CA GLN A 151 -2.77 -15.88 -10.50
C GLN A 151 -4.12 -15.39 -10.00
N SER A 152 -4.38 -14.11 -10.26
CA SER A 152 -5.69 -13.47 -10.26
C SER A 152 -6.25 -13.35 -11.67
N GLY A 153 -7.54 -13.63 -11.83
CA GLY A 153 -8.23 -13.46 -13.09
C GLY A 153 -9.68 -13.00 -12.91
N TYR A 154 -10.38 -12.86 -14.03
CA TYR A 154 -11.77 -12.40 -14.05
C TYR A 154 -12.70 -13.42 -13.37
N GLY A 155 -13.03 -13.17 -12.10
CA GLY A 155 -13.89 -14.00 -11.25
C GLY A 155 -13.19 -15.09 -10.45
N PHE A 156 -11.86 -15.14 -10.42
CA PHE A 156 -11.15 -16.20 -9.71
C PHE A 156 -9.76 -15.81 -9.17
N LEU A 157 -9.31 -16.55 -8.16
CA LEU A 157 -7.90 -16.65 -7.77
C LEU A 157 -7.45 -18.11 -7.76
N GLU A 158 -6.24 -18.40 -8.22
CA GLU A 158 -5.69 -19.76 -8.27
C GLU A 158 -4.24 -19.81 -7.82
N PHE A 159 -3.92 -20.82 -7.02
CA PHE A 159 -2.61 -20.96 -6.42
C PHE A 159 -2.06 -22.38 -6.60
N GLY A 160 -0.76 -22.47 -6.71
CA GLY A 160 -0.03 -23.73 -6.67
C GLY A 160 1.04 -23.72 -5.58
N PHE A 161 2.24 -24.15 -5.96
CA PHE A 161 3.34 -24.43 -5.05
C PHE A 161 4.65 -23.87 -5.59
N GLY A 162 5.60 -23.54 -4.72
CA GLY A 162 6.97 -23.25 -5.16
C GLY A 162 7.69 -24.45 -5.77
N ARG A 163 8.95 -24.26 -6.15
CA ARG A 163 9.84 -25.34 -6.62
C ARG A 163 10.99 -25.63 -5.66
N LYS A 164 11.37 -26.91 -5.64
CA LYS A 164 12.63 -27.38 -5.05
C LYS A 164 13.80 -27.01 -5.96
N PRO A 165 15.06 -26.98 -5.45
CA PRO A 165 16.24 -26.67 -6.26
C PRO A 165 16.44 -27.58 -7.48
N ASN A 166 15.91 -28.80 -7.45
CA ASN A 166 15.92 -29.74 -8.57
C ASN A 166 14.82 -29.47 -9.63
N GLY A 167 14.03 -28.41 -9.47
CA GLY A 167 12.97 -27.98 -10.38
C GLY A 167 11.62 -28.67 -10.22
N THR A 168 11.46 -29.61 -9.28
CA THR A 168 10.16 -30.27 -9.01
C THR A 168 9.27 -29.40 -8.12
N ILE A 169 7.95 -29.61 -8.19
CA ILE A 169 6.99 -28.98 -7.28
C ILE A 169 7.39 -29.23 -5.82
N ASP A 170 7.30 -28.18 -5.01
CA ASP A 170 7.56 -28.20 -3.58
C ASP A 170 6.25 -28.11 -2.80
N HIS A 171 5.69 -29.27 -2.46
CA HIS A 171 4.45 -29.35 -1.67
C HIS A 171 4.58 -28.76 -0.26
N ASP A 172 5.81 -28.48 0.22
CA ASP A 172 6.07 -27.81 1.49
C ASP A 172 6.01 -26.27 1.38
N ARG A 173 5.82 -25.73 0.16
CA ARG A 173 5.74 -24.29 -0.14
C ARG A 173 4.46 -23.93 -0.90
N PRO A 174 3.27 -24.16 -0.33
CA PRO A 174 2.01 -23.77 -0.97
C PRO A 174 1.87 -22.24 -1.01
N TYR A 175 1.61 -21.67 -2.19
CA TYR A 175 1.39 -20.23 -2.33
C TYR A 175 0.10 -19.78 -1.62
N CYS A 176 -0.89 -20.66 -1.48
CA CYS A 176 -2.13 -20.37 -0.75
C CYS A 176 -2.00 -20.30 0.78
N GLU A 177 -0.80 -20.50 1.32
CA GLU A 177 -0.49 -20.21 2.73
C GLU A 177 0.47 -19.01 2.88
N ASN A 178 0.89 -18.41 1.77
CA ASN A 178 1.71 -17.20 1.79
C ASN A 178 0.78 -15.98 1.81
N PHE A 179 0.73 -15.29 2.95
CA PHE A 179 -0.07 -14.09 3.13
C PHE A 179 0.20 -13.04 2.05
N ASP A 180 1.47 -12.77 1.75
CA ASP A 180 1.87 -11.71 0.83
C ASP A 180 1.43 -12.03 -0.60
N VAL A 181 1.58 -13.28 -1.05
CA VAL A 181 1.14 -13.69 -2.41
C VAL A 181 -0.38 -13.62 -2.50
N LEU A 182 -1.12 -14.14 -1.51
CA LEU A 182 -2.59 -14.05 -1.49
C LEU A 182 -3.08 -12.60 -1.53
N ALA A 183 -2.45 -11.72 -0.74
CA ALA A 183 -2.76 -10.30 -0.70
C ALA A 183 -2.42 -9.61 -2.02
N HIS A 184 -1.27 -9.90 -2.62
CA HIS A 184 -0.85 -9.38 -3.91
C HIS A 184 -1.86 -9.75 -5.02
N GLU A 185 -2.25 -11.03 -5.11
CA GLU A 185 -3.20 -11.48 -6.12
C GLU A 185 -4.58 -10.85 -5.94
N LEU A 186 -5.06 -10.72 -4.68
CA LEU A 186 -6.28 -9.96 -4.42
C LEU A 186 -6.12 -8.48 -4.79
N GLY A 187 -4.93 -7.91 -4.63
CA GLY A 187 -4.62 -6.54 -5.06
C GLY A 187 -4.94 -6.30 -6.53
N HIS A 188 -4.66 -7.27 -7.41
CA HIS A 188 -5.09 -7.16 -8.80
C HIS A 188 -6.61 -7.02 -8.95
N SER A 189 -7.37 -7.83 -8.21
CA SER A 189 -8.85 -7.80 -8.23
C SER A 189 -9.43 -6.50 -7.67
N ILE A 190 -8.80 -5.91 -6.64
CA ILE A 190 -9.14 -4.58 -6.12
C ILE A 190 -8.91 -3.51 -7.19
N ILE A 191 -7.76 -3.52 -7.88
CA ILE A 191 -7.46 -2.53 -8.91
C ILE A 191 -8.38 -2.66 -10.12
N PHE A 192 -8.72 -3.88 -10.54
CA PHE A 192 -9.73 -4.07 -11.58
C PHE A 192 -11.09 -3.48 -11.19
N ALA A 193 -11.48 -3.55 -9.91
CA ALA A 193 -12.73 -2.97 -9.42
C ALA A 193 -12.68 -1.45 -9.30
N GLU A 194 -11.57 -0.90 -8.83
CA GLU A 194 -11.48 0.49 -8.38
C GLU A 194 -10.90 1.43 -9.43
N VAL A 195 -9.96 0.95 -10.25
CA VAL A 195 -9.36 1.72 -11.35
C VAL A 195 -9.93 1.26 -12.70
N GLY A 196 -10.23 -0.03 -12.86
CA GLY A 196 -10.72 -0.59 -14.12
C GLY A 196 -9.61 -1.00 -15.08
N VAL A 197 -9.98 -1.36 -16.31
CA VAL A 197 -9.08 -1.82 -17.38
C VAL A 197 -9.07 -0.80 -18.52
N PRO A 198 -7.92 -0.53 -19.16
CA PRO A 198 -7.87 0.37 -20.32
C PRO A 198 -8.83 -0.09 -21.42
N ALA A 199 -9.65 0.83 -21.93
CA ALA A 199 -10.70 0.52 -22.90
C ALA A 199 -10.14 0.22 -24.30
N SER A 200 -8.95 0.74 -24.61
CA SER A 200 -8.32 0.62 -25.91
C SER A 200 -7.14 -0.36 -25.86
N PRO A 201 -7.11 -1.40 -26.72
CA PRO A 201 -5.95 -2.28 -26.86
C PRO A 201 -4.74 -1.57 -27.53
N ARG A 202 -4.89 -0.31 -27.94
CA ARG A 202 -3.80 0.56 -28.44
C ARG A 202 -3.28 1.53 -27.38
N ASP A 203 -3.92 1.56 -26.21
CA ASP A 203 -3.28 2.17 -25.05
C ASP A 203 -2.17 1.21 -24.62
N GLU A 204 -0.94 1.53 -25.03
CA GLU A 204 0.21 0.67 -24.77
C GLU A 204 0.47 0.50 -23.27
N GLY A 205 -0.18 1.30 -22.40
CA GLY A 205 -0.43 0.96 -21.00
C GLY A 205 0.81 0.55 -20.21
N ILE A 206 2.02 0.96 -20.63
CA ILE A 206 3.28 0.50 -20.04
C ILE A 206 3.27 0.80 -18.54
N ASP A 207 2.81 2.00 -18.20
CA ASP A 207 2.65 2.43 -16.81
C ASP A 207 1.40 1.82 -16.15
N TYR A 208 0.37 1.41 -16.90
CA TYR A 208 -0.77 0.68 -16.35
C TYR A 208 -0.35 -0.69 -15.83
N GLY A 209 0.40 -1.46 -16.62
CA GLY A 209 0.91 -2.77 -16.18
C GLY A 209 1.80 -2.64 -14.94
N GLY A 210 2.78 -1.73 -14.97
CA GLY A 210 3.64 -1.48 -13.80
C GLY A 210 2.88 -0.94 -12.58
N MET A 211 1.84 -0.12 -12.77
CA MET A 211 0.96 0.32 -11.68
C MET A 211 0.15 -0.83 -11.09
N HIS A 212 -0.37 -1.72 -11.95
CA HIS A 212 -1.17 -2.86 -11.52
C HIS A 212 -0.36 -3.81 -10.65
N GLU A 213 0.85 -4.15 -11.06
CA GLU A 213 1.80 -4.93 -10.26
C GLU A 213 2.19 -4.19 -8.96
N SER A 214 2.49 -2.90 -9.05
CA SER A 214 2.84 -2.07 -7.88
C SER A 214 1.72 -2.04 -6.84
N ALA A 215 0.47 -2.00 -7.28
CA ALA A 215 -0.68 -2.04 -6.40
C ALA A 215 -0.85 -3.40 -5.71
N GLY A 216 -0.56 -4.51 -6.37
CA GLY A 216 -0.49 -5.84 -5.74
C GLY A 216 0.50 -5.84 -4.57
N ASP A 217 1.72 -5.35 -4.81
CA ASP A 217 2.74 -5.24 -3.76
C ASP A 217 2.31 -4.33 -2.60
N LEU A 218 1.75 -3.16 -2.91
CA LEU A 218 1.30 -2.19 -1.90
C LEU A 218 0.10 -2.72 -1.09
N VAL A 219 -0.79 -3.50 -1.70
CA VAL A 219 -1.87 -4.22 -1.01
C VAL A 219 -1.29 -5.19 0.01
N ALA A 220 -0.30 -5.99 -0.39
CA ALA A 220 0.39 -6.93 0.50
C ALA A 220 1.13 -6.23 1.65
N ILE A 221 1.92 -5.19 1.35
CA ILE A 221 2.69 -4.43 2.35
C ILE A 221 1.77 -3.78 3.38
N VAL A 222 0.74 -3.07 2.94
CA VAL A 222 -0.19 -2.40 3.87
C VAL A 222 -0.92 -3.43 4.71
N ALA A 223 -1.36 -4.55 4.12
CA ALA A 223 -2.08 -5.60 4.83
C ALA A 223 -1.18 -6.35 5.83
N SER A 224 0.08 -6.64 5.51
CA SER A 224 1.00 -7.35 6.41
C SER A 224 1.34 -6.52 7.65
N LEU A 225 1.38 -5.20 7.52
CA LEU A 225 1.54 -4.27 8.65
C LEU A 225 0.31 -4.22 9.59
N HIS A 226 -0.76 -4.99 9.33
CA HIS A 226 -1.81 -5.25 10.32
C HIS A 226 -1.47 -6.35 11.32
N PHE A 227 -0.46 -7.17 11.07
CA PHE A 227 0.04 -8.09 12.08
C PHE A 227 0.98 -7.37 13.05
N HIS A 228 0.60 -7.35 14.32
CA HIS A 228 1.44 -6.76 15.36
C HIS A 228 2.81 -7.44 15.44
N SER A 229 2.88 -8.75 15.22
CA SER A 229 4.13 -9.52 15.21
C SER A 229 5.08 -9.10 14.08
N VAL A 230 4.56 -8.82 12.89
CA VAL A 230 5.33 -8.31 11.74
C VAL A 230 5.85 -6.91 12.04
N VAL A 231 5.00 -6.04 12.59
CA VAL A 231 5.39 -4.69 13.00
C VAL A 231 6.45 -4.72 14.10
N ASP A 232 6.29 -5.58 15.10
CA ASP A 232 7.25 -5.73 16.19
C ASP A 232 8.58 -6.27 15.69
N LEU A 233 8.57 -7.31 14.83
CA LEU A 233 9.78 -7.84 14.19
C LEU A 233 10.49 -6.77 13.35
N LEU A 234 9.75 -6.00 12.55
CA LEU A 234 10.30 -4.94 11.72
C LEU A 234 10.95 -3.85 12.57
N LEU A 235 10.28 -3.38 13.62
CA LEU A 235 10.84 -2.36 14.51
C LEU A 235 11.98 -2.90 15.37
N ASP A 236 11.93 -4.15 15.82
CA ASP A 236 13.01 -4.73 16.60
C ASP A 236 14.26 -5.00 15.77
N SER A 237 14.12 -5.30 14.49
CA SER A 237 15.27 -5.50 13.61
C SER A 237 15.90 -4.18 13.13
N THR A 238 15.06 -3.17 12.86
CA THR A 238 15.52 -1.89 12.27
C THR A 238 15.73 -0.79 13.29
N LYS A 239 15.11 -0.91 14.47
CA LYS A 239 14.99 0.15 15.48
C LYS A 239 14.35 1.43 14.92
N GLY A 240 13.46 1.28 13.94
CA GLY A 240 12.79 2.39 13.25
C GLY A 240 13.59 3.01 12.09
N ASN A 241 14.80 2.52 11.81
CA ASN A 241 15.59 2.99 10.67
C ASN A 241 15.24 2.19 9.40
N LEU A 242 14.18 2.59 8.69
CA LEU A 242 13.62 1.84 7.57
C LEU A 242 14.22 2.19 6.18
N LEU A 243 14.99 3.29 6.03
CA LEU A 243 15.51 3.76 4.72
C LEU A 243 16.98 3.44 4.45
N THR A 244 17.79 3.17 5.48
CA THR A 244 19.23 2.99 5.25
C THR A 244 19.52 1.72 4.46
N ILE A 245 20.60 1.70 3.68
CA ILE A 245 21.05 0.53 2.90
C ILE A 245 21.14 -0.72 3.79
N ASN A 246 21.67 -0.59 5.00
CA ASN A 246 21.71 -1.69 5.97
C ASN A 246 20.32 -2.03 6.55
N GLY A 247 19.34 -1.12 6.54
CA GLY A 247 17.95 -1.38 6.89
C GLY A 247 17.18 -2.06 5.75
N LEU A 248 17.41 -1.65 4.49
CA LEU A 248 16.90 -2.32 3.30
C LEU A 248 17.48 -3.74 3.16
N ASP A 249 18.79 -3.90 3.39
CA ASP A 249 19.46 -5.21 3.42
C ASP A 249 19.00 -6.04 4.62
N ARG A 250 18.87 -5.47 5.84
CA ARG A 250 18.36 -6.22 7.01
C ARG A 250 16.89 -6.63 6.86
N VAL A 251 16.03 -5.78 6.31
CA VAL A 251 14.61 -6.13 6.09
C VAL A 251 14.46 -7.07 4.88
N GLY A 252 15.27 -6.89 3.84
CA GLY A 252 15.35 -7.78 2.67
C GLY A 252 15.96 -9.16 2.99
N GLU A 253 16.88 -9.25 3.95
CA GLU A 253 17.44 -10.50 4.48
C GLU A 253 16.48 -11.20 5.45
N LEU A 254 15.64 -10.45 6.18
CA LEU A 254 14.61 -11.00 7.06
C LEU A 254 13.38 -11.51 6.32
N SER A 255 13.17 -11.08 5.07
CA SER A 255 12.05 -11.53 4.26
C SER A 255 12.51 -12.41 3.10
N ASP A 256 12.20 -13.71 3.12
CA ASP A 256 12.14 -14.49 1.87
C ASP A 256 10.80 -14.36 1.12
N SER A 257 9.92 -13.43 1.53
CA SER A 257 8.76 -13.06 0.71
C SER A 257 9.19 -12.15 -0.44
N ARG A 258 8.64 -12.40 -1.64
CA ARG A 258 9.04 -11.70 -2.86
C ARG A 258 8.61 -10.23 -2.79
N GLU A 259 7.48 -9.96 -2.16
CA GLU A 259 6.75 -8.69 -2.15
C GLU A 259 7.42 -7.66 -1.22
N ILE A 260 7.84 -8.07 -0.02
CA ILE A 260 8.61 -7.19 0.88
C ILE A 260 9.97 -6.87 0.24
N ARG A 261 10.66 -7.83 -0.39
CA ARG A 261 11.90 -7.53 -1.13
C ARG A 261 11.69 -6.55 -2.29
N VAL A 262 10.52 -6.58 -2.94
CA VAL A 262 10.17 -5.63 -4.01
C VAL A 262 9.98 -4.22 -3.45
N ALA A 263 9.44 -4.05 -2.24
CA ALA A 263 9.32 -2.73 -1.60
C ALA A 263 10.68 -2.11 -1.24
N PHE A 264 11.58 -2.92 -0.68
CA PHE A 264 12.91 -2.51 -0.22
C PHE A 264 13.93 -2.55 -1.38
N ASN A 265 13.64 -1.83 -2.46
CA ASN A 265 14.50 -1.72 -3.63
C ASN A 265 15.06 -0.31 -3.80
N SER A 266 16.17 -0.15 -4.51
CA SER A 266 16.78 1.15 -4.85
C SER A 266 16.60 1.58 -6.31
N ARG A 267 15.75 0.87 -7.07
CA ARG A 267 15.53 1.09 -8.50
C ARG A 267 14.87 2.43 -8.78
N ARG A 268 15.31 3.04 -9.87
CA ARG A 268 14.74 4.25 -10.47
C ARG A 268 14.20 3.94 -11.85
N MET A 269 13.49 4.91 -12.43
CA MET A 269 13.00 4.84 -13.81
C MET A 269 14.09 4.46 -14.83
N SER A 270 15.31 4.97 -14.67
CA SER A 270 16.44 4.66 -15.56
C SER A 270 17.00 3.24 -15.40
N ASP A 271 16.63 2.51 -14.35
CA ASP A 271 17.13 1.17 -14.06
C ASP A 271 16.23 0.03 -14.58
N VAL A 272 15.06 0.35 -15.14
CA VAL A 272 14.00 -0.63 -15.43
C VAL A 272 13.49 -0.55 -16.87
N GLY A 273 13.01 -1.69 -17.38
CA GLY A 273 12.41 -1.82 -18.70
C GLY A 273 10.88 -1.60 -18.72
N GLU A 274 10.24 -2.05 -19.81
CA GLU A 274 8.78 -1.98 -20.00
C GLU A 274 8.03 -3.19 -19.42
N GLU A 275 8.76 -4.22 -18.97
CA GLU A 275 8.15 -5.42 -18.36
C GLU A 275 7.43 -5.01 -17.07
N PRO A 276 6.14 -5.35 -16.88
CA PRO A 276 5.33 -4.81 -15.78
C PRO A 276 5.94 -4.97 -14.38
N HIS A 277 6.51 -6.13 -14.05
CA HIS A 277 7.10 -6.33 -12.72
C HIS A 277 8.35 -5.48 -12.51
N ASP A 278 9.24 -5.37 -13.50
CA ASP A 278 10.42 -4.51 -13.41
C ASP A 278 10.01 -3.02 -13.39
N ARG A 279 9.02 -2.67 -14.22
CA ARG A 279 8.45 -1.33 -14.33
C ARG A 279 7.77 -0.88 -13.05
N SER A 280 7.25 -1.80 -12.22
CA SER A 280 6.57 -1.49 -10.95
C SER A 280 7.53 -1.04 -9.85
N LEU A 281 8.78 -1.53 -9.84
CA LEU A 281 9.74 -1.35 -8.74
C LEU A 281 9.95 0.11 -8.34
N PRO A 282 10.15 1.09 -9.26
CA PRO A 282 10.35 2.48 -8.88
C PRO A 282 9.09 3.13 -8.30
N LEU A 283 7.90 2.72 -8.77
CA LEU A 283 6.63 3.25 -8.28
C LEU A 283 6.33 2.71 -6.87
N THR A 284 6.45 1.39 -6.67
CA THR A 284 6.31 0.76 -5.35
C THR A 284 7.28 1.38 -4.36
N GLY A 285 8.55 1.54 -4.76
CA GLY A 285 9.56 2.21 -3.96
C GLY A 285 9.19 3.64 -3.59
N ALA A 286 8.76 4.47 -4.55
CA ALA A 286 8.38 5.87 -4.28
C ALA A 286 7.26 6.02 -3.25
N ILE A 287 6.27 5.13 -3.33
CA ILE A 287 5.10 5.12 -2.45
C ILE A 287 5.49 4.58 -1.07
N PHE A 288 6.31 3.54 -1.01
CA PHE A 288 6.84 3.00 0.24
C PHE A 288 7.73 4.03 0.96
N ASP A 289 8.66 4.67 0.24
CA ASP A 289 9.53 5.74 0.75
C ASP A 289 8.68 6.88 1.35
N THR A 290 7.54 7.21 0.73
CA THR A 290 6.60 8.22 1.26
C THR A 290 6.07 7.82 2.63
N MET A 291 5.64 6.57 2.82
CA MET A 291 5.15 6.08 4.11
C MET A 291 6.24 6.16 5.17
N VAL A 292 7.46 5.74 4.82
CA VAL A 292 8.59 5.76 5.75
C VAL A 292 8.96 7.20 6.15
N GLU A 293 8.98 8.14 5.20
CA GLU A 293 9.25 9.55 5.50
C GLU A 293 8.14 10.18 6.37
N VAL A 294 6.88 9.84 6.14
CA VAL A 294 5.77 10.27 7.01
C VAL A 294 5.90 9.69 8.41
N PHE A 295 6.31 8.42 8.53
CA PHE A 295 6.64 7.81 9.82
C PHE A 295 7.74 8.59 10.54
N GLN A 296 8.83 8.92 9.86
CA GLN A 296 9.92 9.69 10.48
C GLN A 296 9.51 11.13 10.82
N GLN A 297 8.69 11.77 9.99
CA GLN A 297 8.09 13.08 10.31
C GLN A 297 7.29 13.03 11.61
N GLU A 298 6.50 11.97 11.81
CA GLU A 298 5.75 11.75 13.06
C GLU A 298 6.69 11.52 14.27
N LEU A 299 7.79 10.78 14.09
CA LEU A 299 8.80 10.62 15.15
C LEU A 299 9.44 11.96 15.54
N VAL A 300 9.73 12.84 14.57
CA VAL A 300 10.22 14.20 14.84
C VAL A 300 9.16 15.04 15.56
N ALA A 301 7.91 15.01 15.10
CA ALA A 301 6.80 15.76 15.72
C ALA A 301 6.61 15.36 17.20
N ARG A 302 6.83 14.08 17.51
CA ARG A 302 6.78 13.53 18.87
C ARG A 302 8.07 13.71 19.68
N LYS A 303 9.11 14.30 19.07
CA LYS A 303 10.44 14.50 19.67
C LYS A 303 11.12 13.18 20.06
N LEU A 304 10.82 12.11 19.35
CA LEU A 304 11.46 10.81 19.50
C LEU A 304 12.79 10.76 18.76
N ILE A 305 12.88 11.42 17.60
CA ILE A 305 14.11 11.65 16.86
C ILE A 305 14.29 13.15 16.56
N SER A 306 15.51 13.55 16.20
CA SER A 306 15.80 14.92 15.76
C SER A 306 15.54 15.08 14.25
N GLU A 307 15.27 16.32 13.83
CA GLU A 307 15.15 16.64 12.40
C GLU A 307 16.46 16.41 11.64
N ASP A 308 17.61 16.54 12.32
CA ASP A 308 18.92 16.21 11.80
C ASP A 308 19.06 14.70 11.52
N LEU A 309 18.66 13.85 12.48
CA LEU A 309 18.70 12.40 12.31
C LEU A 309 17.80 11.96 11.16
N ARG A 310 16.58 12.51 11.07
CA ARG A 310 15.67 12.30 9.94
C ARG A 310 16.37 12.61 8.62
N THR A 311 16.88 13.85 8.49
CA THR A 311 17.56 14.34 7.28
C THR A 311 18.75 13.47 6.87
N ARG A 312 19.58 13.03 7.82
CA ARG A 312 20.73 12.14 7.55
C ARG A 312 20.31 10.73 7.13
N SER A 313 19.19 10.22 7.64
CA SER A 313 18.71 8.89 7.28
C SER A 313 18.08 8.83 5.89
N THR A 314 17.42 9.91 5.46
CA THR A 314 16.77 10.02 4.14
C THR A 314 17.79 10.28 3.02
N ASN A 315 18.82 11.07 3.30
CA ASN A 315 19.87 11.36 2.33
C ASN A 315 20.96 10.30 2.43
N LEU A 316 20.96 9.33 1.49
CA LEU A 316 21.95 8.25 1.37
C LEU A 316 23.31 8.63 1.98
N PRO A 317 23.67 8.10 3.17
CA PRO A 317 24.89 8.50 3.85
C PRO A 317 26.14 8.15 3.03
N GLY A 318 27.15 9.01 3.11
CA GLY A 318 28.34 8.93 2.26
C GLY A 318 29.30 7.80 2.63
N THR A 319 29.31 7.36 3.90
CA THR A 319 30.24 6.33 4.41
C THR A 319 29.54 5.27 5.27
N SER A 320 30.19 4.12 5.46
CA SER A 320 29.71 3.08 6.39
C SER A 320 29.66 3.54 7.84
N GLN A 321 30.56 4.44 8.22
CA GLN A 321 30.57 5.05 9.55
C GLN A 321 29.31 5.90 9.78
N ASP A 322 28.90 6.69 8.78
CA ASP A 322 27.67 7.48 8.87
C ASP A 322 26.43 6.57 9.07
N LEU A 323 26.40 5.41 8.40
CA LEU A 323 25.34 4.41 8.56
C LEU A 323 25.28 3.84 9.99
N ASP A 324 26.43 3.51 10.57
CA ASP A 324 26.52 2.98 11.93
C ASP A 324 26.12 4.02 12.98
N GLU A 325 26.52 5.28 12.78
CA GLU A 325 26.14 6.41 13.64
C GLU A 325 24.63 6.66 13.59
N ILE A 326 24.04 6.73 12.40
CA ILE A 326 22.58 6.86 12.21
C ILE A 326 21.86 5.71 12.92
N GLN A 327 22.31 4.47 12.72
CA GLN A 327 21.70 3.31 13.36
C GLN A 327 21.81 3.36 14.88
N ALA A 328 22.94 3.80 15.42
CA ALA A 328 23.15 3.93 16.86
C ALA A 328 22.19 4.97 17.47
N GLU A 329 21.99 6.10 16.78
CA GLU A 329 21.04 7.14 17.22
C GLU A 329 19.59 6.66 17.17
N PHE A 330 19.18 5.95 16.11
CA PHE A 330 17.86 5.31 16.06
C PHE A 330 17.68 4.29 17.17
N THR A 331 18.70 3.47 17.44
CA THR A 331 18.66 2.48 18.52
C THR A 331 18.48 3.15 19.88
N ALA A 332 19.21 4.24 20.13
CA ALA A 332 19.08 5.02 21.35
C ALA A 332 17.68 5.67 21.47
N ALA A 333 17.13 6.18 20.37
CA ALA A 333 15.80 6.76 20.33
C ALA A 333 14.68 5.71 20.54
N TYR A 334 14.84 4.52 19.97
CA TYR A 334 13.89 3.41 20.07
C TYR A 334 13.84 2.81 21.48
N THR A 335 14.99 2.65 22.12
CA THR A 335 15.09 1.99 23.44
C THR A 335 14.29 2.74 24.51
N GLY A 336 13.28 2.10 25.07
CA GLY A 336 12.34 2.67 26.03
C GLY A 336 11.19 3.48 25.41
N ASN A 337 11.14 3.60 24.09
CA ASN A 337 10.07 4.28 23.32
C ASN A 337 9.41 3.35 22.29
N GLU A 338 9.53 2.03 22.45
CA GLU A 338 9.13 1.02 21.46
C GLU A 338 7.66 1.15 21.08
N ALA A 339 6.79 1.33 22.09
CA ALA A 339 5.36 1.54 21.87
C ALA A 339 5.04 2.82 21.08
N ALA A 340 5.83 3.88 21.27
CA ALA A 340 5.63 5.15 20.57
C ALA A 340 6.07 5.06 19.10
N PHE A 341 7.15 4.32 18.82
CA PHE A 341 7.56 3.98 17.45
C PHE A 341 6.51 3.11 16.75
N LYS A 342 5.98 2.10 17.46
CA LYS A 342 4.90 1.26 16.95
C LYS A 342 3.66 2.05 16.58
N ASP A 343 3.16 2.92 17.47
CA ASP A 343 2.01 3.77 17.17
C ASP A 343 2.28 4.73 15.99
N ALA A 344 3.49 5.29 15.88
CA ALA A 344 3.85 6.14 14.74
C ALA A 344 3.87 5.37 13.41
N LEU A 345 4.42 4.15 13.39
CA LEU A 345 4.45 3.31 12.18
C LEU A 345 3.04 2.88 11.76
N LEU A 346 2.18 2.50 12.73
CA LEU A 346 0.79 2.14 12.44
C LEU A 346 0.00 3.33 11.88
N ARG A 347 0.26 4.55 12.34
CA ARG A 347 -0.34 5.77 11.77
C ARG A 347 0.15 6.06 10.36
N ALA A 348 1.44 5.86 10.08
CA ALA A 348 2.00 6.02 8.74
C ALA A 348 1.41 4.99 7.76
N ARG A 349 1.27 3.73 8.18
CA ARG A 349 0.54 2.68 7.44
C ARG A 349 -0.90 3.11 7.15
N ASP A 350 -1.62 3.60 8.16
CA ASP A 350 -3.02 4.03 8.02
C ASP A 350 -3.17 5.22 7.06
N TYR A 351 -2.24 6.17 7.15
CA TYR A 351 -2.16 7.28 6.21
C TYR A 351 -1.91 6.77 4.78
N LEU A 352 -0.95 5.84 4.59
CA LEU A 352 -0.65 5.28 3.27
C LEU A 352 -1.86 4.54 2.69
N GLY A 353 -2.51 3.65 3.45
CA GLY A 353 -3.68 2.91 3.00
C GLY A 353 -4.81 3.84 2.55
N ARG A 354 -5.08 4.90 3.33
CA ARG A 354 -6.07 5.92 2.96
C ARG A 354 -5.64 6.75 1.74
N LEU A 355 -4.37 7.13 1.66
CA LEU A 355 -3.82 7.86 0.51
C LEU A 355 -4.01 7.06 -0.78
N LEU A 356 -3.74 5.77 -0.76
CA LEU A 356 -3.92 4.85 -1.89
C LEU A 356 -5.40 4.68 -2.24
N ALA A 357 -6.28 4.43 -1.26
CA ALA A 357 -7.71 4.28 -1.52
C ALA A 357 -8.33 5.53 -2.18
N VAL A 358 -8.01 6.73 -1.69
CA VAL A 358 -8.45 8.00 -2.29
C VAL A 358 -7.84 8.20 -3.68
N THR A 359 -6.57 7.85 -3.86
CA THR A 359 -5.90 7.94 -5.16
C THR A 359 -6.56 7.03 -6.19
N TRP A 360 -6.70 5.74 -5.89
CA TRP A 360 -7.25 4.73 -6.81
C TRP A 360 -8.70 5.01 -7.16
N SER A 361 -9.51 5.50 -6.21
CA SER A 361 -10.91 5.93 -6.46
C SER A 361 -11.05 7.05 -7.50
N ASN A 362 -9.95 7.77 -7.80
CA ASN A 362 -9.94 8.91 -8.71
C ASN A 362 -9.04 8.71 -9.94
N LEU A 363 -8.45 7.52 -10.11
CA LEU A 363 -7.64 7.21 -11.28
C LEU A 363 -8.52 6.76 -12.45
N SER A 364 -8.05 7.09 -13.65
CA SER A 364 -8.56 6.53 -14.90
C SER A 364 -7.57 5.48 -15.39
N PRO A 365 -8.04 4.30 -15.85
CA PRO A 365 -7.14 3.29 -16.40
C PRO A 365 -6.62 3.72 -17.79
N ASP A 366 -7.41 4.53 -18.51
CA ASP A 366 -7.06 5.02 -19.84
C ASP A 366 -5.94 6.07 -19.78
N PHE A 367 -4.93 5.86 -20.63
CA PHE A 367 -3.72 6.67 -20.81
C PHE A 367 -3.00 6.97 -19.48
N LEU A 368 -3.05 6.01 -18.56
CA LEU A 368 -2.45 6.13 -17.24
C LEU A 368 -0.93 6.26 -17.36
N THR A 369 -0.38 7.22 -16.61
CA THR A 369 1.07 7.48 -16.53
C THR A 369 1.47 7.66 -15.07
N TYR A 370 2.72 7.37 -14.73
CA TYR A 370 3.24 7.59 -13.37
C TYR A 370 3.18 9.06 -12.94
N HIS A 371 3.25 9.99 -13.90
CA HIS A 371 2.99 11.41 -13.68
C HIS A 371 1.54 11.70 -13.28
N GLY A 372 0.59 11.00 -13.91
CA GLY A 372 -0.83 11.04 -13.55
C GLY A 372 -1.06 10.50 -12.14
N ILE A 373 -0.42 9.37 -11.80
CA ILE A 373 -0.46 8.79 -10.45
C ILE A 373 0.11 9.76 -9.42
N LEU A 374 1.29 10.34 -9.65
CA LEU A 374 1.86 11.36 -8.75
C LEU A 374 0.89 12.53 -8.55
N ARG A 375 0.25 13.02 -9.61
CA ARG A 375 -0.73 14.11 -9.49
C ARG A 375 -1.92 13.68 -8.61
N ALA A 376 -2.43 12.47 -8.79
CA ALA A 376 -3.53 11.93 -8.01
C ALA A 376 -3.15 11.77 -6.54
N LEU A 377 -1.97 11.23 -6.23
CA LEU A 377 -1.44 11.14 -4.86
C LEU A 377 -1.33 12.52 -4.19
N LEU A 378 -0.80 13.52 -4.91
CA LEU A 378 -0.70 14.89 -4.38
C LEU A 378 -2.08 15.52 -4.15
N GLN A 379 -3.10 15.12 -4.91
CA GLN A 379 -4.46 15.58 -4.69
C GLN A 379 -5.12 14.86 -3.50
N ALA A 380 -4.90 13.55 -3.38
CA ALA A 380 -5.37 12.75 -2.25
C ALA A 380 -4.76 13.24 -0.93
N ASP A 381 -3.46 13.55 -0.88
CA ASP A 381 -2.85 14.12 0.33
C ASP A 381 -3.47 15.48 0.70
N ARG A 382 -3.76 16.34 -0.29
CA ARG A 382 -4.49 17.60 -0.02
C ARG A 382 -5.86 17.38 0.58
N GLU A 383 -6.56 16.34 0.15
CA GLU A 383 -7.86 15.98 0.70
C GLU A 383 -7.76 15.42 2.13
N ILE A 384 -6.75 14.58 2.40
CA ILE A 384 -6.61 13.86 3.66
C ILE A 384 -5.99 14.74 4.76
N THR A 385 -4.94 15.51 4.42
CA THR A 385 -4.09 16.24 5.37
C THR A 385 -4.07 17.75 5.14
N GLY A 386 -4.72 18.25 4.09
CA GLY A 386 -4.55 19.63 3.64
C GLY A 386 -3.24 19.86 2.87
N GLY A 387 -2.50 18.80 2.55
CA GLY A 387 -1.29 18.84 1.72
C GLY A 387 0.00 18.87 2.54
N GLU A 388 -0.05 18.42 3.80
CA GLU A 388 1.08 18.41 4.72
C GLU A 388 2.25 17.58 4.19
N ASN A 389 1.95 16.47 3.50
CA ASN A 389 2.97 15.52 3.03
C ASN A 389 3.32 15.69 1.54
N VAL A 390 2.74 16.69 0.86
CA VAL A 390 3.09 17.03 -0.54
C VAL A 390 4.60 17.16 -0.78
N PRO A 391 5.40 17.81 0.10
CA PRO A 391 6.85 17.88 -0.09
C PRO A 391 7.53 16.51 -0.04
N ILE A 392 7.11 15.64 0.89
CA ILE A 392 7.62 14.27 1.02
C ILE A 392 7.32 13.48 -0.25
N ILE A 393 6.05 13.43 -0.67
CA ILE A 393 5.62 12.68 -1.86
C ILE A 393 6.45 13.10 -3.08
N ARG A 394 6.65 14.42 -3.27
CA ARG A 394 7.45 14.93 -4.39
C ARG A 394 8.91 14.50 -4.31
N ALA A 395 9.51 14.53 -3.12
CA ALA A 395 10.91 14.17 -2.94
C ALA A 395 11.14 12.67 -3.24
N CYS A 396 10.29 11.79 -2.69
CA CYS A 396 10.37 10.35 -2.91
C CYS A 396 10.19 10.00 -4.41
N PHE A 397 9.18 10.58 -5.06
CA PHE A 397 8.94 10.36 -6.48
C PHE A 397 10.07 10.93 -7.35
N ALA A 398 10.62 12.09 -7.01
CA ALA A 398 11.74 12.67 -7.74
C ALA A 398 13.01 11.81 -7.61
N TRP A 399 13.28 11.24 -6.43
CA TRP A 399 14.41 10.32 -6.22
C TRP A 399 14.30 9.07 -7.10
N ARG A 400 13.08 8.58 -7.30
CA ARG A 400 12.75 7.46 -8.19
C ARG A 400 12.66 7.86 -9.67
N GLU A 401 12.99 9.12 -10.00
CA GLU A 401 12.94 9.71 -11.35
C GLU A 401 11.52 9.80 -11.95
N ILE A 402 10.50 9.77 -11.08
CA ILE A 402 9.10 10.02 -11.42
C ILE A 402 8.79 11.50 -11.12
N ALA A 403 9.41 12.41 -11.85
CA ALA A 403 9.20 13.85 -11.66
C ALA A 403 8.13 14.37 -12.64
N PRO A 404 7.32 15.38 -12.28
CA PRO A 404 6.49 16.08 -13.26
C PRO A 404 7.35 16.49 -14.48
N VAL A 405 6.91 16.18 -15.70
CA VAL A 405 7.60 16.65 -16.93
C VAL A 405 7.95 18.14 -16.80
N PRO A 406 9.10 18.64 -17.29
CA PRO A 406 9.52 20.04 -17.12
C PRO A 406 8.50 21.08 -17.62
N THR A 407 7.60 20.68 -18.52
CA THR A 407 6.50 21.50 -19.05
C THR A 407 5.24 21.48 -18.18
N SER A 408 5.21 20.68 -17.13
CA SER A 408 4.09 20.54 -16.19
C SER A 408 3.82 21.86 -15.48
N LEU A 409 2.55 22.24 -15.42
CA LEU A 409 2.07 23.39 -14.66
C LEU A 409 2.46 23.29 -13.16
N LEU A 410 2.71 22.09 -12.66
CA LEU A 410 3.16 21.84 -11.27
C LEU A 410 4.58 22.33 -10.97
N LEU A 411 5.41 22.58 -11.99
CA LEU A 411 6.78 23.12 -11.86
C LEU A 411 6.87 24.60 -12.25
N ARG A 412 5.80 25.20 -12.78
CA ARG A 412 5.80 26.64 -13.09
C ARG A 412 5.72 27.43 -11.79
N GLN A 413 6.81 28.09 -11.42
CA GLN A 413 6.75 29.23 -10.51
C GLN A 413 5.84 30.29 -11.14
N HIS A 414 4.62 30.44 -10.64
CA HIS A 414 3.77 31.56 -11.00
C HIS A 414 4.37 32.83 -10.40
N THR A 415 5.14 33.56 -11.19
CA THR A 415 5.48 34.95 -10.86
C THR A 415 4.27 35.82 -11.20
N ILE A 416 4.05 36.90 -10.44
CA ILE A 416 3.00 37.90 -10.73
C ILE A 416 3.11 38.38 -12.19
N THR A 417 4.34 38.44 -12.71
CA THR A 417 4.67 38.74 -14.10
C THR A 417 4.11 37.72 -15.10
N ALA A 418 4.09 36.42 -14.76
CA ALA A 418 3.56 35.35 -15.61
C ALA A 418 2.03 35.37 -15.73
N CYS A 419 1.33 36.05 -14.81
CA CYS A 419 -0.12 36.27 -14.86
C CYS A 419 -0.49 37.56 -15.60
N GLY A 420 0.45 38.21 -16.29
CA GLY A 420 0.20 39.44 -17.06
C GLY A 420 0.18 40.72 -16.23
N PHE A 421 0.48 40.64 -14.93
CA PHE A 421 0.62 41.82 -14.08
C PHE A 421 2.08 42.28 -14.11
N THR A 422 2.37 43.29 -14.92
CA THR A 422 3.62 44.04 -14.78
C THR A 422 3.49 44.94 -13.55
N ALA A 423 4.54 45.01 -12.73
CA ALA A 423 4.64 46.04 -11.70
C ALA A 423 4.50 47.40 -12.41
N GLY A 424 3.32 48.01 -12.29
CA GLY A 424 3.03 49.27 -12.95
C GLY A 424 4.09 50.28 -12.53
N LYS A 425 4.78 50.87 -13.51
CA LYS A 425 5.47 52.13 -13.29
C LYS A 425 4.40 53.08 -12.74
N GLY A 426 4.53 53.43 -11.45
CA GLY A 426 3.71 54.47 -10.85
C GLY A 426 3.74 55.71 -11.76
N PRO A 427 2.63 56.47 -11.82
CA PRO A 427 2.51 57.56 -12.77
C PRO A 427 3.67 58.56 -12.56
N THR A 428 4.43 58.81 -13.61
CA THR A 428 5.37 59.92 -13.69
C THR A 428 4.57 61.21 -13.56
N PHE A 429 4.72 61.91 -12.44
CA PHE A 429 4.21 63.27 -12.28
C PHE A 429 4.99 64.20 -13.22
N ALA A 430 4.34 64.69 -14.26
CA ALA A 430 4.81 65.81 -15.05
C ALA A 430 4.37 67.12 -14.39
N GLU A 431 5.30 68.05 -14.22
CA GLU A 431 5.04 69.39 -13.71
C GLU A 431 4.23 70.25 -14.70
N SER A 432 3.23 70.95 -14.14
CA SER A 432 2.66 72.25 -14.57
C SER A 432 1.96 72.38 -15.93
N GLY A 433 0.65 72.67 -15.87
CA GLY A 433 -0.13 73.25 -16.98
C GLY A 433 -1.62 72.86 -16.95
N ALA A 434 -2.45 73.67 -16.29
CA ALA A 434 -3.93 73.61 -16.23
C ALA A 434 -4.63 73.47 -17.61
N PRO A 435 -5.94 73.10 -17.73
CA PRO A 435 -7.00 73.27 -16.73
C PRO A 435 -7.93 72.07 -16.44
N VAL A 436 -8.66 72.28 -15.34
CA VAL A 436 -9.67 71.49 -14.63
C VAL A 436 -10.79 70.93 -15.53
N ASP A 437 -11.06 69.63 -15.42
CA ASP A 437 -12.29 68.98 -15.89
C ASP A 437 -13.15 68.55 -14.68
N PRO A 438 -14.41 69.01 -14.52
CA PRO A 438 -15.14 68.94 -13.26
C PRO A 438 -16.05 67.71 -13.17
N GLN A 439 -15.50 66.49 -13.11
CA GLN A 439 -16.34 65.28 -13.01
C GLN A 439 -15.82 64.13 -12.14
N ILE A 440 -15.12 64.38 -11.02
CA ILE A 440 -14.87 63.32 -10.03
C ILE A 440 -15.10 63.84 -8.59
N PRO A 441 -16.06 63.30 -7.83
CA PRO A 441 -16.25 63.64 -6.42
C PRO A 441 -15.09 63.13 -5.55
N ALA A 442 -14.59 63.98 -4.66
CA ALA A 442 -13.52 63.62 -3.73
C ALA A 442 -13.93 62.49 -2.75
N PRO A 443 -13.04 61.53 -2.43
CA PRO A 443 -13.30 60.50 -1.45
C PRO A 443 -13.35 61.06 -0.02
N ARG A 444 -14.32 60.59 0.78
CA ARG A 444 -14.49 60.94 2.19
C ARG A 444 -13.30 60.44 3.03
N VAL A 445 -12.73 61.35 3.82
CA VAL A 445 -11.70 61.06 4.82
C VAL A 445 -12.38 60.51 6.08
N ASN A 446 -12.17 59.23 6.40
CA ASN A 446 -12.50 58.67 7.71
C ASN A 446 -11.26 58.71 8.60
N GLY A 447 -11.12 59.80 9.35
CA GLY A 447 -10.27 59.88 10.53
C GLY A 447 -11.12 60.29 11.72
N VAL A 448 -11.19 59.43 12.75
CA VAL A 448 -11.63 59.82 14.11
C VAL A 448 -10.78 59.01 15.09
N THR A 449 -9.65 59.55 15.56
CA THR A 449 -9.44 60.23 16.87
C THR A 449 -9.94 59.49 18.11
N THR A 450 -8.97 59.00 18.88
CA THR A 450 -9.02 58.77 20.32
C THR A 450 -8.89 60.10 21.08
N ALA A 451 -9.78 60.36 22.04
CA ALA A 451 -9.56 61.31 23.14
C ALA A 451 -10.46 60.95 24.33
N ALA A 452 -9.98 61.30 25.53
CA ALA A 452 -10.35 60.74 26.81
C ALA A 452 -11.28 61.63 27.67
N ARG A 453 -11.84 60.97 28.72
CA ARG A 453 -12.26 61.47 30.05
C ARG A 453 -13.45 62.44 30.18
N LEU A 454 -14.44 61.98 30.95
CA LEU A 454 -14.66 62.42 32.33
C LEU A 454 -14.83 61.20 33.23
#